data_AF-E4YAP6-F1
#
_entry.id   AF-E4YAP6-F1
#
_cell.length_a   1.000
_cell.length_b   1.000
_cell.length_c   1.000
_cell.angle_alpha   90.00
_cell.angle_beta   90.00
_cell.angle_gamma   90.00
#
_symmetry.space_group_name_H-M   'P 1'
#
loop_
_entity.id
_entity.type
_entity.pdbx_description
1 polymer ?
#
loop_
_entity_poly.entity_id
_entity_poly.type
_entity_poly.pdbx_seq_one_letter_code
_entity_poly.pdbx_strand_id
1 'polypeptide(L)'
;MVTNRERNMSGFLDASKLDAIEKDSSYPEDRVDDFEFERINCYLYKGEQKTWRVGPDPTKCDCWMVSDCEAATYDEFFKEVLNCHDGINWLEYRAVDGEIHPTEFKRFLIKHHYADKYANEYSITHSGASGWKQPLFGFWDRRSSQRVGEPDYLIRRCRMPADRTWCPEGPREPTPEPTPEPTPEATPEPTPAPTPELPVKAPLSDNTYVYLYHIGGRWRVGPDYRNRDCWLFTKKTPNTPVSKATEWYRVDDDDNIVRSSFELDQLQESKSNDTYFAEDPENYKKLPRNVADNLYGAYKPHRSKDDIWYHGPIMWKGNQKKQKLADVVDDEMVFVGDRNIVEWKNVHNKGVTGYYDLVQGRCMESTSDMLYVARHTTRPEFQNSFIYRVGQRWVVGPQRAAKKNLCWLYSEENETHVTDPQLKWIENINATERKQHKNIRVYPCGVKQTL
;
A
#
# COMPACT_ATOMS: atom_id res chain seq x y z
N MET A 1 -58.68 9.23 -44.43
CA MET A 1 -58.75 7.98 -43.66
C MET A 1 -57.38 7.34 -43.67
N VAL A 2 -56.58 7.60 -42.64
CA VAL A 2 -55.27 6.99 -42.42
C VAL A 2 -55.25 6.66 -40.92
N THR A 3 -55.12 5.38 -40.58
CA THR A 3 -55.11 4.91 -39.19
C THR A 3 -53.70 4.62 -38.71
N ASN A 4 -53.43 5.13 -37.51
CA ASN A 4 -52.21 5.02 -36.72
C ASN A 4 -51.84 3.57 -36.37
N ARG A 5 -50.54 3.32 -36.23
CA ARG A 5 -50.00 2.15 -35.53
C ARG A 5 -48.82 2.58 -34.65
N GLU A 6 -49.13 2.96 -33.42
CA GLU A 6 -48.17 3.09 -32.32
C GLU A 6 -47.88 1.71 -31.72
N ARG A 7 -46.61 1.37 -31.53
CA ARG A 7 -46.16 0.20 -30.76
C ARG A 7 -45.70 0.67 -29.39
N ASN A 8 -46.48 0.33 -28.36
CA ASN A 8 -46.09 0.37 -26.96
C ASN A 8 -45.07 -0.76 -26.67
N MET A 9 -43.93 -0.41 -26.08
CA MET A 9 -43.11 -1.33 -25.30
C MET A 9 -43.00 -0.80 -23.87
N SER A 10 -43.86 -1.32 -22.99
CA SER A 10 -43.70 -1.20 -21.53
C SER A 10 -43.43 -2.60 -20.98
N GLY A 11 -42.15 -2.97 -20.90
CA GLY A 11 -41.70 -4.09 -20.10
C GLY A 11 -41.49 -3.62 -18.67
N PHE A 12 -42.41 -3.98 -17.78
CA PHE A 12 -42.30 -3.79 -16.33
C PHE A 12 -41.07 -4.53 -15.80
N LEU A 13 -40.12 -3.80 -15.23
CA LEU A 13 -39.14 -4.35 -14.29
C LEU A 13 -39.83 -4.50 -12.94
N ASP A 14 -39.82 -5.73 -12.44
CA ASP A 14 -40.43 -6.18 -11.19
C ASP A 14 -39.67 -5.60 -9.99
N ALA A 15 -40.24 -4.58 -9.36
CA ALA A 15 -39.69 -3.90 -8.18
C ALA A 15 -39.71 -4.79 -6.92
N SER A 16 -40.34 -5.97 -6.95
CA SER A 16 -40.44 -6.86 -5.78
C SER A 16 -39.16 -7.64 -5.44
N LYS A 17 -38.12 -7.54 -6.28
CA LYS A 17 -36.81 -8.19 -6.02
C LYS A 17 -35.76 -7.30 -5.33
N LEU A 18 -36.04 -6.02 -5.13
CA LEU A 18 -35.14 -5.09 -4.43
C LEU A 18 -35.40 -5.02 -2.91
N ASP A 19 -36.63 -5.29 -2.47
CA ASP A 19 -37.00 -5.22 -1.03
C ASP A 19 -36.52 -6.41 -0.19
N ALA A 20 -35.96 -7.44 -0.80
CA ALA A 20 -35.37 -8.59 -0.09
C ALA A 20 -33.92 -8.37 0.36
N ILE A 21 -33.30 -7.25 0.00
CA ILE A 21 -31.88 -6.96 0.31
C ILE A 21 -31.73 -6.05 1.54
N GLU A 22 -32.76 -5.29 1.94
CA GLU A 22 -32.66 -4.35 3.06
C GLU A 22 -32.97 -4.94 4.45
N LYS A 23 -33.36 -6.22 4.57
CA LYS A 23 -33.79 -6.82 5.85
C LYS A 23 -32.90 -7.90 6.44
N ASP A 24 -31.72 -8.14 5.88
CA ASP A 24 -30.73 -9.08 6.45
C ASP A 24 -29.53 -8.32 7.02
N SER A 25 -29.82 -7.32 7.87
CA SER A 25 -28.82 -6.50 8.59
C SER A 25 -28.35 -7.13 9.91
N SER A 26 -28.62 -8.41 10.14
CA SER A 26 -28.02 -9.14 11.27
C SER A 26 -26.63 -9.66 10.91
N TYR A 27 -25.65 -8.76 10.87
CA TYR A 27 -24.24 -9.13 11.05
C TYR A 27 -23.61 -8.33 12.20
N PRO A 28 -23.89 -8.68 13.47
CA PRO A 28 -23.14 -8.17 14.62
C PRO A 28 -21.84 -8.95 14.88
N GLU A 29 -21.62 -10.11 14.23
CA GLU A 29 -20.48 -11.00 14.53
C GLU A 29 -19.27 -10.84 13.59
N ASP A 30 -19.37 -10.01 12.55
CA ASP A 30 -18.26 -9.69 11.63
C ASP A 30 -17.49 -8.40 12.05
N ARG A 31 -17.73 -7.89 13.26
CA ARG A 31 -17.02 -6.74 13.87
C ARG A 31 -15.79 -7.10 14.72
N VAL A 32 -15.34 -8.36 14.71
CA VAL A 32 -14.27 -8.87 15.58
C VAL A 32 -13.33 -9.70 14.70
N ASP A 33 -12.12 -9.28 14.29
CA ASP A 33 -10.98 -8.79 15.05
C ASP A 33 -10.32 -7.54 14.43
N ASP A 34 -11.11 -6.51 14.14
CA ASP A 34 -10.51 -5.17 14.02
C ASP A 34 -10.25 -4.73 15.47
N PHE A 35 -9.01 -4.44 15.85
CA PHE A 35 -8.83 -3.44 16.91
C PHE A 35 -9.69 -2.26 16.47
N GLU A 36 -10.78 -1.95 17.16
CA GLU A 36 -11.65 -0.83 16.78
C GLU A 36 -10.74 0.38 16.70
N PHE A 37 -10.34 0.79 15.50
CA PHE A 37 -9.50 1.95 15.32
C PHE A 37 -10.45 3.12 15.22
N GLU A 38 -10.60 3.88 16.30
CA GLU A 38 -11.32 5.13 16.23
C GLU A 38 -10.55 6.11 15.36
N ARG A 39 -11.27 6.74 14.43
CA ARG A 39 -10.76 7.87 13.66
C ARG A 39 -10.80 9.08 14.56
N ILE A 40 -9.63 9.49 15.02
CA ILE A 40 -9.48 10.66 15.88
C ILE A 40 -8.85 11.77 15.04
N ASN A 41 -9.43 12.96 15.14
CA ASN A 41 -8.77 14.16 14.65
C ASN A 41 -7.70 14.56 15.66
N CYS A 42 -6.45 14.64 15.21
CA CYS A 42 -5.38 15.23 15.98
C CYS A 42 -5.26 16.70 15.61
N TYR A 43 -5.15 17.55 16.60
CA TYR A 43 -5.05 19.00 16.46
C TYR A 43 -3.70 19.49 16.98
N LEU A 44 -3.07 20.42 16.26
CA LEU A 44 -1.97 21.25 16.75
C LEU A 44 -2.54 22.65 17.01
N TYR A 45 -2.56 23.09 18.25
CA TYR A 45 -3.28 24.30 18.65
C TYR A 45 -2.55 25.05 19.77
N LYS A 46 -2.93 26.31 19.98
CA LYS A 46 -2.40 27.16 21.05
C LYS A 46 -3.20 26.96 22.34
N GLY A 47 -2.53 26.61 23.44
CA GLY A 47 -3.15 26.50 24.77
C GLY A 47 -3.17 27.81 25.56
N GLU A 48 -3.84 27.80 26.71
CA GLU A 48 -4.05 28.99 27.57
C GLU A 48 -2.75 29.59 28.15
N GLN A 49 -1.71 28.77 28.37
CA GLN A 49 -0.46 29.19 29.02
C GLN A 49 0.67 29.57 28.03
N LYS A 50 0.33 30.11 26.86
CA LYS A 50 1.28 30.39 25.75
C LYS A 50 2.03 29.19 25.19
N THR A 51 1.71 27.97 25.63
CA THR A 51 2.30 26.75 25.11
C THR A 51 1.54 26.22 23.90
N TRP A 52 2.25 25.65 22.92
CA TRP A 52 1.63 24.90 21.83
C TRP A 52 1.32 23.47 22.24
N ARG A 53 0.21 22.91 21.76
CA ARG A 53 -0.34 21.63 22.20
C ARG A 53 -0.68 20.73 21.02
N VAL A 54 -0.57 19.42 21.24
CA VAL A 54 -1.05 18.38 20.31
C VAL A 54 -2.05 17.51 21.04
N GLY A 55 -3.28 17.39 20.54
CA GLY A 55 -4.34 16.63 21.23
C GLY A 55 -5.58 16.36 20.37
N PRO A 56 -6.56 15.63 20.90
CA PRO A 56 -7.76 15.22 20.16
C PRO A 56 -8.84 16.31 20.11
N ASP A 57 -8.75 17.34 20.94
CA ASP A 57 -9.74 18.41 21.04
C ASP A 57 -9.02 19.74 21.33
N PRO A 58 -9.06 20.72 20.42
CA PRO A 58 -8.39 22.00 20.60
C PRO A 58 -9.08 22.89 21.64
N THR A 59 -10.28 22.53 22.11
CA THR A 59 -11.05 23.30 23.09
C THR A 59 -10.81 22.82 24.53
N LYS A 60 -10.16 21.67 24.71
CA LYS A 60 -9.87 21.08 26.03
C LYS A 60 -8.41 21.28 26.40
N CYS A 61 -8.16 21.29 27.71
CA CYS A 61 -6.81 21.28 28.25
C CYS A 61 -6.08 19.96 27.99
N ASP A 62 -6.84 18.89 27.70
CA ASP A 62 -6.33 17.54 27.48
C ASP A 62 -5.52 17.48 26.18
N CYS A 63 -4.21 17.29 26.33
CA CYS A 63 -3.28 17.20 25.22
C CYS A 63 -2.26 16.09 25.47
N TRP A 64 -1.78 15.49 24.39
CA TRP A 64 -0.75 14.46 24.41
C TRP A 64 0.63 15.07 24.58
N MET A 65 0.81 16.27 24.03
CA MET A 65 2.11 16.94 24.00
C MET A 65 1.97 18.43 24.22
N VAL A 66 2.95 18.99 24.92
CA VAL A 66 3.08 20.44 25.13
C VAL A 66 4.46 20.87 24.69
N SER A 67 4.54 21.93 23.91
CA SER A 67 5.79 22.51 23.42
C SER A 67 6.35 23.56 24.38
N ASP A 68 7.67 23.72 24.37
CA ASP A 68 8.38 24.82 25.03
C ASP A 68 8.39 26.13 24.21
N CYS A 69 7.77 26.15 23.03
CA CYS A 69 7.66 27.33 22.19
C CYS A 69 6.64 28.31 22.79
N GLU A 70 7.07 29.56 22.98
CA GLU A 70 6.26 30.64 23.59
C GLU A 70 5.57 31.55 22.55
N ALA A 71 5.63 31.19 21.27
CA ALA A 71 5.08 32.00 20.19
C ALA A 71 3.60 32.36 20.45
N ALA A 72 3.31 33.67 20.40
CA ALA A 72 2.01 34.20 20.78
C ALA A 72 0.98 34.06 19.65
N THR A 73 1.41 33.91 18.42
CA THR A 73 0.53 33.72 17.27
C THR A 73 0.92 32.49 16.46
N TYR A 74 -0.01 32.02 15.64
CA TYR A 74 0.25 30.92 14.72
C TYR A 74 1.37 31.24 13.74
N ASP A 75 1.37 32.44 13.16
CA ASP A 75 2.40 32.83 12.20
C ASP A 75 3.78 32.98 12.88
N GLU A 76 3.84 33.46 14.13
CA GLU A 76 5.07 33.45 14.93
C GLU A 76 5.56 32.03 15.19
N PHE A 77 4.66 31.11 15.56
CA PHE A 77 5.01 29.71 15.79
C PHE A 77 5.61 29.08 14.54
N PHE A 78 4.98 29.23 13.38
CA PHE A 78 5.55 28.67 12.15
C PHE A 78 6.85 29.34 11.75
N LYS A 79 6.99 30.65 11.98
CA LYS A 79 8.27 31.33 11.76
C LYS A 79 9.36 30.74 12.66
N GLU A 80 9.06 30.48 13.93
CA GLU A 80 10.01 29.82 14.85
C GLU A 80 10.32 28.39 14.42
N VAL A 81 9.30 27.57 14.10
CA VAL A 81 9.53 26.18 13.69
C VAL A 81 10.34 26.10 12.40
N LEU A 82 10.05 26.96 11.41
CA LEU A 82 10.76 26.97 10.14
C LEU A 82 12.20 27.45 10.27
N ASN A 83 12.49 28.31 11.26
CA ASN A 83 13.85 28.77 11.56
C ASN A 83 14.60 27.83 12.51
N CYS A 84 13.89 26.89 13.17
CA CYS A 84 14.50 25.95 14.11
C CYS A 84 15.05 24.74 13.37
N HIS A 85 16.35 24.78 13.03
CA HIS A 85 17.03 23.67 12.36
C HIS A 85 17.04 22.36 13.19
N ASP A 86 17.04 22.48 14.51
CA ASP A 86 17.09 21.35 15.45
C ASP A 86 15.72 20.83 15.89
N GLY A 87 14.64 21.50 15.46
CA GLY A 87 13.26 21.22 15.87
C GLY A 87 12.90 21.77 17.25
N ILE A 88 11.61 21.83 17.53
CA ILE A 88 11.07 22.34 18.80
C ILE A 88 11.00 21.21 19.83
N ASN A 89 11.20 21.50 21.11
CA ASN A 89 11.03 20.48 22.15
C ASN A 89 9.55 20.36 22.54
N TRP A 90 9.13 19.13 22.77
CA TRP A 90 7.79 18.77 23.17
C TRP A 90 7.86 17.80 24.34
N LEU A 91 7.12 18.10 25.40
CA LEU A 91 6.92 17.23 26.54
C LEU A 91 5.74 16.30 26.27
N GLU A 92 6.01 14.99 26.23
CA GLU A 92 4.99 13.94 26.10
C GLU A 92 4.43 13.59 27.48
N TYR A 93 3.12 13.72 27.66
CA TYR A 93 2.42 13.32 28.87
C TYR A 93 1.88 11.89 28.72
N ARG A 94 2.01 11.08 29.78
CA ARG A 94 1.41 9.74 29.85
C ARG A 94 0.66 9.54 31.14
N ALA A 95 -0.46 8.83 31.06
CA ALA A 95 -1.12 8.31 32.23
C ALA A 95 -0.33 7.11 32.75
N VAL A 96 0.16 7.19 33.99
CA VAL A 96 0.70 6.07 34.76
C VAL A 96 -0.17 5.97 36.00
N ASP A 97 -0.84 4.84 36.19
CA ASP A 97 -1.74 4.60 37.34
C ASP A 97 -2.84 5.65 37.55
N GLY A 98 -3.30 6.28 36.46
CA GLY A 98 -4.33 7.32 36.51
C GLY A 98 -3.80 8.73 36.77
N GLU A 99 -2.49 8.91 36.91
CA GLU A 99 -1.85 10.23 37.03
C GLU A 99 -1.09 10.60 35.77
N ILE A 100 -1.14 11.88 35.38
CA ILE A 100 -0.49 12.38 34.19
C ILE A 100 0.95 12.80 34.55
N HIS A 101 1.94 12.09 34.02
CA HIS A 101 3.35 12.41 34.21
C HIS A 101 4.02 12.87 32.91
N PRO A 102 4.89 13.90 32.95
CA PRO A 102 5.77 14.21 31.85
C PRO A 102 6.81 13.10 31.73
N THR A 103 6.91 12.48 30.56
CA THR A 103 7.77 11.30 30.38
C THR A 103 9.10 11.64 29.73
N GLU A 104 9.07 12.18 28.52
CA GLU A 104 10.29 12.51 27.78
C GLU A 104 10.12 13.76 26.93
N PHE A 105 11.21 14.52 26.81
CA PHE A 105 11.33 15.56 25.78
C PHE A 105 11.53 14.90 24.42
N LYS A 106 10.70 15.29 23.46
CA LYS A 106 10.75 14.87 22.06
C LYS A 106 11.01 16.09 21.20
N ARG A 107 11.92 15.97 20.22
CA ARG A 107 12.08 17.01 19.20
C ARG A 107 11.25 16.70 17.97
N PHE A 108 10.46 17.69 17.56
CA PHE A 108 9.68 17.64 16.33
C PHE A 108 10.19 18.67 15.35
N LEU A 109 10.32 18.22 14.10
CA LEU A 109 10.65 19.04 12.96
C LEU A 109 9.39 19.15 12.08
N ILE A 110 8.86 20.36 11.99
CA ILE A 110 7.73 20.67 11.10
C ILE A 110 8.28 21.36 9.87
N LYS A 111 7.94 20.83 8.70
CA LYS A 111 8.33 21.41 7.40
C LYS A 111 7.09 21.85 6.64
N HIS A 112 7.13 23.05 6.09
CA HIS A 112 6.10 23.57 5.20
C HIS A 112 6.42 23.19 3.75
N HIS A 113 5.43 22.69 3.00
CA HIS A 113 5.60 22.33 1.59
C HIS A 113 4.99 23.42 0.70
N TYR A 114 5.81 24.36 0.22
CA TYR A 114 5.43 25.29 -0.85
C TYR A 114 5.47 24.57 -2.21
N ALA A 115 4.49 23.71 -2.50
CA ALA A 115 4.21 23.32 -3.88
C ALA A 115 2.93 24.05 -4.31
N ASP A 116 2.93 24.63 -5.52
CA ASP A 116 1.89 25.54 -6.06
C ASP A 116 0.44 25.03 -6.01
N LYS A 117 0.22 23.77 -5.61
CA LYS A 117 -1.10 23.13 -5.50
C LYS A 117 -1.54 22.82 -4.06
N TYR A 118 -0.66 22.99 -3.06
CA TYR A 118 -0.86 22.54 -1.66
C TYR A 118 -0.40 23.59 -0.63
N ALA A 119 -0.79 24.85 -0.83
CA ALA A 119 -0.32 25.99 -0.02
C ALA A 119 -0.66 25.95 1.50
N ASN A 120 -1.28 24.87 1.99
CA ASN A 120 -1.75 24.72 3.38
C ASN A 120 -1.35 23.38 4.04
N GLU A 121 -0.42 22.62 3.45
CA GLU A 121 0.02 21.33 3.99
C GLU A 121 1.36 21.43 4.73
N TYR A 122 1.41 20.85 5.93
CA TYR A 122 2.60 20.79 6.77
C TYR A 122 2.96 19.34 7.05
N SER A 123 4.24 18.97 6.94
CA SER A 123 4.70 17.65 7.36
C SER A 123 5.34 17.72 8.74
N ILE A 124 4.88 16.91 9.68
CA ILE A 124 5.47 16.78 11.02
C ILE A 124 6.30 15.49 11.08
N THR A 125 7.55 15.61 11.53
CA THR A 125 8.50 14.50 11.73
C THR A 125 9.13 14.58 13.11
N HIS A 126 9.56 13.45 13.70
CA HIS A 126 10.20 13.43 15.03
C HIS A 126 11.40 12.47 15.06
N SER A 127 12.37 12.72 15.94
CA SER A 127 13.63 11.97 16.00
C SER A 127 13.66 10.79 16.99
N GLY A 128 12.64 10.64 17.84
CA GLY A 128 12.68 9.71 18.98
C GLY A 128 11.62 8.62 19.00
N ALA A 129 11.80 7.65 19.92
CA ALA A 129 10.84 6.60 20.13
C ALA A 129 9.63 7.04 20.98
N SER A 130 8.58 7.65 20.42
CA SER A 130 7.35 7.93 21.19
C SER A 130 6.43 6.71 21.28
N GLY A 131 5.52 6.70 22.25
CA GLY A 131 4.39 5.75 22.27
C GLY A 131 3.33 6.07 21.23
N TRP A 132 3.48 7.23 20.56
CA TRP A 132 2.53 7.89 19.65
C TRP A 132 3.10 8.14 18.24
N LYS A 133 4.06 7.32 17.77
CA LYS A 133 4.81 7.59 16.52
C LYS A 133 3.92 7.69 15.29
N GLN A 134 3.04 6.71 15.12
CA GLN A 134 2.23 6.59 13.89
C GLN A 134 1.15 7.68 13.79
N PRO A 135 0.48 8.08 14.89
CA PRO A 135 -0.52 9.14 14.88
C PRO A 135 -0.01 10.56 14.66
N LEU A 136 1.28 10.86 14.86
CA LEU A 136 1.78 12.24 14.73
C LEU A 136 2.56 12.49 13.43
N PHE A 137 3.18 11.45 12.88
CA PHE A 137 3.95 11.54 11.64
C PHE A 137 3.04 11.62 10.41
N GLY A 138 3.12 12.71 9.63
CA GLY A 138 2.40 12.80 8.36
C GLY A 138 2.16 14.24 7.92
N PHE A 139 1.25 14.38 6.95
CA PHE A 139 0.76 15.67 6.47
C PHE A 139 -0.41 16.15 7.32
N TRP A 140 -0.45 17.45 7.53
CA TRP A 140 -1.40 18.16 8.36
C TRP A 140 -1.97 19.33 7.58
N ASP A 141 -3.29 19.50 7.65
CA ASP A 141 -4.00 20.58 6.98
C ASP A 141 -4.13 21.78 7.90
N ARG A 142 -3.72 22.97 7.44
CA ARG A 142 -4.07 24.22 8.12
C ARG A 142 -5.52 24.54 7.90
N ARG A 143 -6.25 24.76 9.00
CA ARG A 143 -7.60 25.30 9.00
C ARG A 143 -7.56 26.65 9.69
N SER A 144 -7.86 27.71 8.95
CA SER A 144 -8.20 28.99 9.57
C SER A 144 -9.61 28.89 10.13
N SER A 145 -9.82 29.29 11.37
CA SER A 145 -11.20 29.44 11.84
C SER A 145 -11.81 30.63 11.11
N GLN A 146 -12.96 30.42 10.47
CA GLN A 146 -13.73 31.49 9.84
C GLN A 146 -14.43 32.38 10.88
N ARG A 147 -14.44 31.98 12.16
CA ARG A 147 -15.08 32.73 13.24
C ARG A 147 -14.07 33.67 13.89
N VAL A 148 -14.46 34.95 13.97
CA VAL A 148 -13.68 35.98 14.65
C VAL A 148 -13.48 35.57 16.11
N GLY A 149 -12.22 35.34 16.50
CA GLY A 149 -11.83 34.99 17.88
C GLY A 149 -11.55 33.51 18.13
N GLU A 150 -11.82 32.61 17.18
CA GLU A 150 -11.39 31.21 17.28
C GLU A 150 -9.94 31.05 16.78
N PRO A 151 -9.09 30.27 17.47
CA PRO A 151 -7.68 30.12 17.09
C PRO A 151 -7.50 29.26 15.83
N ASP A 152 -6.48 29.60 15.03
CA ASP A 152 -5.98 28.74 13.95
C ASP A 152 -5.41 27.43 14.52
N TYR A 153 -5.60 26.33 13.80
CA TYR A 153 -5.03 25.02 14.15
C TYR A 153 -4.61 24.23 12.91
N LEU A 154 -3.69 23.27 13.10
CA LEU A 154 -3.51 22.17 12.15
C LEU A 154 -4.39 20.99 12.55
N ILE A 155 -4.95 20.30 11.56
CA ILE A 155 -5.70 19.07 11.78
C ILE A 155 -5.11 17.92 10.97
N ARG A 156 -5.06 16.73 11.57
CA ARG A 156 -4.74 15.48 10.90
C ARG A 156 -5.69 14.39 11.34
N ARG A 157 -6.26 13.67 10.38
CA ARG A 157 -7.02 12.44 10.65
C ARG A 157 -6.06 11.30 10.94
N CYS A 158 -6.20 10.67 12.09
CA CYS A 158 -5.35 9.58 12.56
C CYS A 158 -6.19 8.36 12.90
N ARG A 159 -5.67 7.16 12.66
CA ARG A 159 -6.26 5.89 13.15
C ARG A 159 -5.59 5.53 14.46
N MET A 160 -6.38 5.35 15.51
CA MET A 160 -5.90 5.06 16.87
C MET A 160 -6.72 3.91 17.48
N PRO A 161 -6.13 3.01 18.27
CA PRO A 161 -6.90 2.00 19.00
C PRO A 161 -7.95 2.65 19.92
N ALA A 162 -9.18 2.16 19.89
CA ALA A 162 -10.31 2.65 20.70
C ALA A 162 -10.13 2.39 22.21
N ASP A 163 -9.26 1.45 22.57
CA ASP A 163 -9.06 0.99 23.96
C ASP A 163 -8.18 1.91 24.82
N ARG A 164 -7.60 2.96 24.25
CA ARG A 164 -6.83 3.96 25.01
C ARG A 164 -7.75 5.06 25.50
N THR A 165 -8.25 4.94 26.72
CA THR A 165 -8.90 6.06 27.42
C THR A 165 -7.92 7.23 27.56
N TRP A 166 -8.33 8.38 27.01
CA TRP A 166 -7.45 9.49 26.64
C TRP A 166 -7.11 10.45 27.77
N CYS A 167 -7.80 10.33 28.90
CA CYS A 167 -7.59 11.12 30.09
C CYS A 167 -7.96 10.21 31.25
N PRO A 168 -7.10 10.02 32.26
CA PRO A 168 -7.64 9.55 33.53
C PRO A 168 -8.65 10.60 33.97
N GLU A 169 -9.83 10.15 34.41
CA GLU A 169 -10.76 11.05 35.07
C GLU A 169 -9.98 11.79 36.17
N GLY A 170 -10.04 13.14 36.16
CA GLY A 170 -9.36 13.95 37.17
C GLY A 170 -9.65 13.43 38.58
N PRO A 171 -8.76 13.71 39.55
CA PRO A 171 -8.70 13.00 40.83
C PRO A 171 -10.09 12.78 41.42
N ARG A 172 -10.57 11.53 41.38
CA ARG A 172 -11.79 11.12 42.08
C ARG A 172 -11.53 11.27 43.58
N GLU A 173 -12.47 11.87 44.30
CA GLU A 173 -12.42 11.92 45.78
C GLU A 173 -12.14 10.51 46.34
N PRO A 174 -11.29 10.38 47.37
CA PRO A 174 -10.84 9.08 47.85
C PRO A 174 -12.04 8.25 48.34
N THR A 175 -12.30 7.14 47.65
CA THR A 175 -13.17 6.06 48.14
C THR A 175 -12.49 5.44 49.38
N PRO A 176 -13.18 5.28 50.53
CA PRO A 176 -12.57 4.75 51.76
C PRO A 176 -12.01 3.33 51.57
N GLU A 177 -10.82 3.09 52.12
CA GLU A 177 -10.06 1.84 52.01
C GLU A 177 -10.81 0.63 52.59
N PRO A 178 -10.94 -0.49 51.87
CA PRO A 178 -11.32 -1.77 52.45
C PRO A 178 -10.15 -2.43 53.20
N THR A 179 -10.46 -2.92 54.40
CA THR A 179 -9.60 -3.62 55.36
C THR A 179 -8.86 -4.84 54.74
N PRO A 180 -7.56 -5.04 55.01
CA PRO A 180 -6.80 -6.17 54.48
C PRO A 180 -7.15 -7.52 55.12
N GLU A 181 -7.32 -8.55 54.31
CA GLU A 181 -7.42 -9.96 54.72
C GLU A 181 -6.05 -10.68 54.72
N PRO A 182 -5.87 -11.73 55.55
CA PRO A 182 -4.58 -12.34 55.82
C PRO A 182 -4.04 -13.23 54.69
N THR A 183 -2.72 -13.18 54.55
CA THR A 183 -1.86 -13.86 53.58
C THR A 183 -1.72 -15.38 53.86
N PRO A 184 -1.97 -16.27 52.87
CA PRO A 184 -1.53 -17.66 52.93
C PRO A 184 -0.12 -17.88 52.36
N GLU A 185 0.63 -18.77 53.02
CA GLU A 185 2.02 -19.14 52.72
C GLU A 185 2.26 -19.90 51.41
N ALA A 186 3.50 -19.80 50.94
CA ALA A 186 4.01 -20.26 49.65
C ALA A 186 4.05 -21.78 49.48
N THR A 187 3.65 -22.22 48.29
CA THR A 187 3.87 -23.59 47.77
C THR A 187 5.12 -23.57 46.87
N PRO A 188 6.03 -24.57 46.97
CA PRO A 188 7.29 -24.56 46.21
C PRO A 188 7.08 -24.75 44.70
N GLU A 189 7.80 -23.98 43.90
CA GLU A 189 7.77 -24.02 42.44
C GLU A 189 8.54 -25.22 41.86
N PRO A 190 8.02 -25.86 40.80
CA PRO A 190 8.73 -26.92 40.08
C PRO A 190 9.86 -26.35 39.21
N THR A 191 10.98 -27.06 39.20
CA THR A 191 12.16 -26.79 38.36
C THR A 191 11.80 -26.78 36.87
N PRO A 192 12.15 -25.73 36.10
CA PRO A 192 11.82 -25.64 34.68
C PRO A 192 12.60 -26.67 33.85
N ALA A 193 11.89 -27.30 32.91
CA ALA A 193 12.44 -28.17 31.88
C ALA A 193 13.39 -27.39 30.94
N PRO A 194 14.38 -28.06 30.33
CA PRO A 194 15.34 -27.42 29.44
C PRO A 194 14.66 -26.65 28.30
N THR A 195 15.01 -25.37 28.20
CA THR A 195 14.57 -24.45 27.16
C THR A 195 14.91 -25.03 25.78
N PRO A 196 13.92 -25.23 24.88
CA PRO A 196 14.18 -25.61 23.49
C PRO A 196 15.14 -24.61 22.86
N GLU A 197 16.18 -25.09 22.18
CA GLU A 197 17.07 -24.24 21.38
C GLU A 197 16.21 -23.42 20.41
N LEU A 198 16.34 -22.09 20.51
CA LEU A 198 15.59 -21.18 19.66
C LEU A 198 15.95 -21.46 18.19
N PRO A 199 14.95 -21.65 17.31
CA PRO A 199 15.21 -21.83 15.90
C PRO A 199 16.02 -20.65 15.39
N VAL A 200 17.16 -20.94 14.75
CA VAL A 200 18.00 -19.96 14.07
C VAL A 200 17.09 -19.05 13.23
N LYS A 201 17.01 -17.77 13.59
CA LYS A 201 16.12 -16.81 12.92
C LYS A 201 16.50 -16.77 11.45
N ALA A 202 15.62 -17.29 10.60
CA ALA A 202 15.80 -17.20 9.16
C ALA A 202 16.03 -15.73 8.77
N PRO A 203 16.96 -15.44 7.85
CA PRO A 203 17.19 -14.08 7.38
C PRO A 203 15.88 -13.48 6.89
N LEU A 204 15.65 -12.19 7.13
CA LEU A 204 14.43 -11.51 6.70
C LEU A 204 14.72 -10.65 5.45
N SER A 205 13.76 -10.56 4.52
CA SER A 205 13.75 -9.74 3.31
C SER A 205 12.91 -8.49 3.50
N ASP A 206 13.33 -7.40 2.85
CA ASP A 206 12.63 -6.11 2.86
C ASP A 206 11.60 -6.00 1.71
N ASN A 207 11.41 -7.04 0.90
CA ASN A 207 10.41 -7.05 -0.17
C ASN A 207 9.02 -7.30 0.41
N THR A 208 8.09 -6.38 0.14
CA THR A 208 6.66 -6.62 0.32
C THR A 208 6.08 -7.05 -1.03
N TYR A 209 5.14 -7.99 -1.02
CA TYR A 209 4.42 -8.47 -2.21
C TYR A 209 2.96 -8.02 -2.14
N VAL A 210 2.25 -8.03 -3.28
CA VAL A 210 0.78 -8.08 -3.26
C VAL A 210 0.36 -9.53 -3.38
N TYR A 211 -0.57 -9.95 -2.54
CA TYR A 211 -1.16 -11.27 -2.62
C TYR A 211 -2.59 -11.17 -3.09
N LEU A 212 -2.99 -12.11 -3.93
CA LEU A 212 -4.37 -12.49 -4.17
C LEU A 212 -4.61 -13.78 -3.38
N TYR A 213 -5.59 -13.81 -2.51
CA TYR A 213 -5.80 -14.94 -1.60
C TYR A 213 -7.27 -15.12 -1.24
N HIS A 214 -7.63 -16.35 -0.88
CA HIS A 214 -8.99 -16.68 -0.48
C HIS A 214 -9.07 -16.95 1.04
N ILE A 215 -9.83 -16.15 1.79
CA ILE A 215 -10.03 -16.33 3.23
C ILE A 215 -11.44 -15.91 3.66
N GLY A 216 -12.10 -16.74 4.46
CA GLY A 216 -13.46 -16.47 4.95
C GLY A 216 -14.53 -16.48 3.86
N GLY A 217 -14.33 -17.27 2.79
CA GLY A 217 -15.25 -17.33 1.65
C GLY A 217 -15.22 -16.09 0.76
N ARG A 218 -14.12 -15.33 0.79
CA ARG A 218 -13.92 -14.13 -0.04
C ARG A 218 -12.53 -14.15 -0.63
N TRP A 219 -12.44 -13.74 -1.88
CA TRP A 219 -11.17 -13.36 -2.48
C TRP A 219 -10.75 -11.99 -2.00
N ARG A 220 -9.46 -11.81 -1.77
CA ARG A 220 -8.85 -10.60 -1.25
C ARG A 220 -7.58 -10.28 -2.02
N VAL A 221 -7.25 -8.99 -2.11
CA VAL A 221 -5.98 -8.50 -2.63
C VAL A 221 -5.33 -7.56 -1.64
N GLY A 222 -4.10 -7.85 -1.22
CA GLY A 222 -3.42 -7.05 -0.20
C GLY A 222 -2.01 -7.54 0.15
N PRO A 223 -1.29 -6.81 1.01
CA PRO A 223 0.12 -7.07 1.29
C PRO A 223 0.37 -8.21 2.30
N ASP A 224 -0.68 -8.70 2.97
CA ASP A 224 -0.58 -9.75 4.00
C ASP A 224 -1.72 -10.77 3.82
N TYR A 225 -1.43 -11.88 3.14
CA TYR A 225 -2.41 -12.94 2.88
C TYR A 225 -2.93 -13.64 4.16
N ARG A 226 -2.32 -13.38 5.31
CA ARG A 226 -2.73 -13.95 6.61
C ARG A 226 -3.75 -13.05 7.31
N ASN A 227 -3.85 -11.80 6.88
CA ASN A 227 -4.76 -10.83 7.46
C ASN A 227 -6.03 -10.70 6.60
N ARG A 228 -7.17 -10.49 7.25
CA ARG A 228 -8.41 -10.10 6.61
C ARG A 228 -8.32 -8.67 6.06
N ASP A 229 -7.46 -7.82 6.63
CA ASP A 229 -7.15 -6.51 6.07
C ASP A 229 -6.58 -6.63 4.67
N CYS A 230 -7.27 -6.01 3.73
CA CYS A 230 -6.94 -6.06 2.31
C CYS A 230 -7.29 -4.74 1.65
N TRP A 231 -6.70 -4.48 0.50
CA TRP A 231 -7.05 -3.32 -0.33
C TRP A 231 -8.34 -3.55 -1.11
N LEU A 232 -8.54 -4.78 -1.56
CA LEU A 232 -9.71 -5.20 -2.33
C LEU A 232 -10.26 -6.52 -1.82
N PHE A 233 -11.57 -6.70 -1.91
CA PHE A 233 -12.24 -7.97 -1.58
C PHE A 233 -13.47 -8.22 -2.44
N THR A 234 -13.88 -9.47 -2.57
CA THR A 234 -15.15 -9.84 -3.24
C THR A 234 -16.31 -9.97 -2.24
N LYS A 235 -17.54 -10.06 -2.77
CA LYS A 235 -18.65 -10.63 -2.00
C LYS A 235 -18.31 -12.05 -1.55
N LYS A 236 -19.00 -12.51 -0.50
CA LYS A 236 -18.85 -13.89 -0.01
C LYS A 236 -19.35 -14.84 -1.10
N THR A 237 -18.46 -15.66 -1.64
CA THR A 237 -18.79 -16.68 -2.64
C THR A 237 -18.13 -18.00 -2.24
N PRO A 238 -18.80 -19.14 -2.46
CA PRO A 238 -18.18 -20.44 -2.19
C PRO A 238 -17.10 -20.72 -3.25
N ASN A 239 -15.82 -20.66 -2.86
CA ASN A 239 -14.60 -21.06 -3.59
C ASN A 239 -14.64 -20.92 -5.12
N THR A 240 -15.32 -19.90 -5.64
CA THR A 240 -15.51 -19.74 -7.08
C THR A 240 -14.26 -19.06 -7.62
N PRO A 241 -13.58 -19.63 -8.64
CA PRO A 241 -12.42 -18.98 -9.24
C PRO A 241 -12.74 -17.55 -9.66
N VAL A 242 -11.81 -16.64 -9.42
CA VAL A 242 -11.93 -15.27 -9.92
C VAL A 242 -11.88 -15.26 -11.44
N SER A 243 -12.67 -14.37 -12.02
CA SER A 243 -12.83 -14.16 -13.46
C SER A 243 -13.08 -12.68 -13.73
N LYS A 244 -13.05 -12.27 -15.00
CA LYS A 244 -13.36 -10.89 -15.41
C LYS A 244 -14.72 -10.37 -14.91
N ALA A 245 -15.70 -11.25 -14.69
CA ALA A 245 -17.02 -10.88 -14.17
C ALA A 245 -17.06 -10.67 -12.64
N THR A 246 -15.96 -10.94 -11.94
CA THR A 246 -15.90 -10.87 -10.48
C THR A 246 -15.99 -9.43 -10.02
N GLU A 247 -16.98 -9.12 -9.18
CA GLU A 247 -17.11 -7.79 -8.59
C GLU A 247 -16.18 -7.64 -7.39
N TRP A 248 -15.33 -6.62 -7.46
CA TRP A 248 -14.42 -6.24 -6.40
C TRP A 248 -14.91 -5.01 -5.65
N TYR A 249 -14.58 -4.94 -4.37
CA TYR A 249 -14.98 -3.91 -3.44
C TYR A 249 -13.76 -3.41 -2.67
N ARG A 250 -13.84 -2.17 -2.20
CA ARG A 250 -12.87 -1.57 -1.29
C ARG A 250 -13.59 -0.75 -0.23
N VAL A 251 -12.86 -0.44 0.84
CA VAL A 251 -13.27 0.56 1.81
C VAL A 251 -12.74 1.92 1.34
N ASP A 252 -13.59 2.94 1.26
CA ASP A 252 -13.18 4.29 0.91
C ASP A 252 -12.70 5.10 2.13
N ASP A 253 -12.37 6.37 1.89
CA ASP A 253 -11.85 7.25 2.94
C ASP A 253 -12.89 7.58 4.00
N ASP A 254 -14.16 7.22 3.84
CA ASP A 254 -15.25 7.43 4.80
C ASP A 254 -15.76 6.10 5.38
N ASP A 255 -14.98 5.03 5.24
CA ASP A 255 -15.29 3.65 5.64
C ASP A 255 -16.50 3.03 4.92
N ASN A 256 -16.93 3.60 3.79
CA ASN A 256 -17.97 3.00 2.98
C ASN A 256 -17.41 1.89 2.09
N ILE A 257 -18.18 0.82 1.95
CA ILE A 257 -17.87 -0.23 0.98
C ILE A 257 -18.31 0.27 -0.41
N VAL A 258 -17.34 0.50 -1.28
CA VAL A 258 -17.57 0.95 -2.65
C VAL A 258 -17.08 -0.09 -3.65
N ARG A 259 -17.82 -0.24 -4.74
CA ARG A 259 -17.41 -1.08 -5.87
C ARG A 259 -16.12 -0.53 -6.48
N SER A 260 -15.15 -1.41 -6.68
CA SER A 260 -13.88 -1.13 -7.36
C SER A 260 -14.02 -1.42 -8.86
N SER A 261 -13.22 -0.73 -9.67
CA SER A 261 -13.02 -1.05 -11.09
C SER A 261 -12.00 -2.17 -11.30
N PHE A 262 -11.61 -2.86 -10.22
CA PHE A 262 -10.65 -3.94 -10.30
C PHE A 262 -11.19 -5.11 -11.10
N GLU A 263 -10.45 -5.45 -12.15
CA GLU A 263 -10.71 -6.59 -13.01
C GLU A 263 -9.49 -7.51 -12.97
N LEU A 264 -9.77 -8.79 -12.80
CA LEU A 264 -8.78 -9.83 -12.74
C LEU A 264 -9.29 -10.97 -13.61
N ASP A 265 -8.50 -11.38 -14.57
CA ASP A 265 -8.88 -12.49 -15.47
C ASP A 265 -7.83 -13.59 -15.44
N GLN A 266 -8.26 -14.79 -15.78
CA GLN A 266 -7.37 -15.94 -15.92
C GLN A 266 -6.75 -15.90 -17.32
N LEU A 267 -5.43 -16.03 -17.41
CA LEU A 267 -4.75 -15.97 -18.71
C LEU A 267 -5.03 -17.26 -19.51
N GLN A 268 -6.11 -17.25 -20.30
CA GLN A 268 -6.59 -18.42 -21.07
C GLN A 268 -5.55 -19.00 -22.05
N GLU A 269 -4.57 -18.20 -22.47
CA GLU A 269 -3.55 -18.61 -23.44
C GLU A 269 -2.30 -19.24 -22.81
N SER A 270 -2.19 -19.23 -21.48
CA SER A 270 -1.06 -19.87 -20.82
C SER A 270 -1.37 -21.34 -20.57
N LYS A 271 -0.42 -22.22 -20.92
CA LYS A 271 -0.51 -23.67 -20.61
C LYS A 271 -0.65 -23.95 -19.10
N SER A 272 -0.36 -22.95 -18.26
CA SER A 272 -0.61 -22.98 -16.83
C SER A 272 -1.90 -22.21 -16.54
N ASN A 273 -3.02 -22.90 -16.37
CA ASN A 273 -4.30 -22.31 -15.95
C ASN A 273 -4.24 -21.60 -14.58
N ASP A 274 -3.08 -21.41 -13.97
CA ASP A 274 -2.97 -20.96 -12.59
C ASP A 274 -2.48 -19.52 -12.47
N THR A 275 -2.39 -18.76 -13.57
CA THR A 275 -1.95 -17.36 -13.53
C THR A 275 -3.11 -16.41 -13.77
N TYR A 276 -3.31 -15.49 -12.83
CA TYR A 276 -4.24 -14.38 -13.00
C TYR A 276 -3.53 -13.14 -13.49
N PHE A 277 -4.22 -12.31 -14.26
CA PHE A 277 -3.69 -11.06 -14.79
C PHE A 277 -4.65 -9.92 -14.46
N ALA A 278 -4.13 -8.88 -13.82
CA ALA A 278 -4.87 -7.66 -13.56
C ALA A 278 -4.50 -6.60 -14.61
N GLU A 279 -5.49 -6.18 -15.38
CA GLU A 279 -5.35 -5.14 -16.41
C GLU A 279 -5.63 -3.75 -15.84
N ASP A 280 -5.30 -2.72 -16.62
CA ASP A 280 -5.62 -1.31 -16.36
C ASP A 280 -6.88 -0.86 -17.10
N PRO A 281 -8.13 -1.05 -16.60
CA PRO A 281 -9.21 -0.17 -17.01
C PRO A 281 -8.87 1.26 -16.59
N GLU A 282 -9.03 2.21 -17.51
CA GLU A 282 -8.77 3.66 -17.39
C GLU A 282 -9.38 4.37 -16.14
N ASN A 283 -10.06 3.63 -15.27
CA ASN A 283 -10.89 4.05 -14.15
C ASN A 283 -10.30 3.83 -12.74
N TYR A 284 -9.09 3.27 -12.57
CA TYR A 284 -8.49 3.10 -11.23
C TYR A 284 -8.01 4.39 -10.55
N LYS A 285 -8.26 5.56 -11.14
CA LYS A 285 -7.89 6.89 -10.64
C LYS A 285 -8.38 7.20 -9.21
N LYS A 286 -9.21 6.34 -8.61
CA LYS A 286 -9.74 6.46 -7.24
C LYS A 286 -8.96 5.69 -6.17
N LEU A 287 -7.99 4.84 -6.54
CA LEU A 287 -7.05 4.27 -5.59
C LEU A 287 -5.85 5.21 -5.41
N PRO A 288 -5.20 5.23 -4.23
CA PRO A 288 -3.90 5.85 -4.09
C PRO A 288 -2.95 5.31 -5.16
N ARG A 289 -2.20 6.19 -5.85
CA ARG A 289 -1.36 5.82 -7.00
C ARG A 289 -0.39 4.67 -6.68
N ASN A 290 0.17 4.67 -5.48
CA ASN A 290 1.04 3.60 -5.02
C ASN A 290 0.31 2.26 -4.89
N VAL A 291 -0.99 2.22 -4.58
CA VAL A 291 -1.76 0.97 -4.59
C VAL A 291 -2.04 0.55 -6.03
N ALA A 292 -2.54 1.45 -6.87
CA ALA A 292 -2.89 1.15 -8.25
C ALA A 292 -1.70 0.57 -9.02
N ASP A 293 -0.53 1.22 -8.96
CA ASP A 293 0.69 0.78 -9.65
C ASP A 293 1.18 -0.62 -9.21
N ASN A 294 0.80 -1.07 -8.01
CA ASN A 294 1.16 -2.37 -7.45
C ASN A 294 0.15 -3.48 -7.76
N LEU A 295 -1.04 -3.14 -8.29
CA LEU A 295 -2.07 -4.13 -8.57
C LEU A 295 -1.94 -4.74 -9.97
N TYR A 296 -1.22 -4.08 -10.89
CA TYR A 296 -1.13 -4.46 -12.30
C TYR A 296 -0.08 -5.52 -12.58
N GLY A 297 -0.47 -6.49 -13.41
CA GLY A 297 0.42 -7.53 -13.89
C GLY A 297 -0.02 -8.92 -13.46
N ALA A 298 0.93 -9.85 -13.49
CA ALA A 298 0.63 -11.26 -13.25
C ALA A 298 0.65 -11.60 -11.75
N TYR A 299 -0.36 -12.33 -11.31
CA TYR A 299 -0.44 -12.99 -10.02
C TYR A 299 -0.15 -14.46 -10.23
N LYS A 300 0.96 -14.93 -9.66
CA LYS A 300 1.47 -16.30 -9.80
C LYS A 300 1.08 -17.15 -8.60
N PRO A 301 0.78 -18.44 -8.78
CA PRO A 301 0.41 -19.30 -7.68
C PRO A 301 1.61 -19.50 -6.75
N HIS A 302 1.36 -19.42 -5.44
CA HIS A 302 2.35 -19.64 -4.40
C HIS A 302 2.75 -21.12 -4.36
N ARG A 303 4.05 -21.42 -4.40
CA ARG A 303 4.53 -22.82 -4.57
C ARG A 303 4.10 -23.77 -3.44
N SER A 304 3.94 -23.25 -2.22
CA SER A 304 3.68 -24.07 -1.03
C SER A 304 2.30 -23.84 -0.40
N LYS A 305 1.44 -23.04 -1.04
CA LYS A 305 0.15 -22.66 -0.46
C LYS A 305 -0.90 -22.62 -1.54
N ASP A 306 -1.87 -23.51 -1.42
CA ASP A 306 -3.06 -23.49 -2.25
C ASP A 306 -3.85 -22.20 -1.97
N ASP A 307 -4.57 -21.73 -2.97
CA ASP A 307 -5.41 -20.52 -2.90
C ASP A 307 -4.68 -19.20 -2.62
N ILE A 308 -3.36 -19.15 -2.81
CA ILE A 308 -2.58 -17.92 -2.72
C ILE A 308 -1.83 -17.70 -4.02
N TRP A 309 -1.98 -16.49 -4.55
CA TRP A 309 -1.18 -15.96 -5.63
C TRP A 309 -0.44 -14.73 -5.15
N TYR A 310 0.73 -14.50 -5.72
CA TYR A 310 1.56 -13.36 -5.41
C TYR A 310 1.88 -12.59 -6.69
N HIS A 311 1.93 -11.28 -6.54
CA HIS A 311 2.39 -10.31 -7.50
C HIS A 311 3.59 -9.61 -6.85
N GLY A 312 4.66 -9.39 -7.63
CA GLY A 312 6.02 -9.19 -7.12
C GLY A 312 6.23 -7.93 -6.24
N PRO A 313 7.48 -7.50 -6.03
CA PRO A 313 7.80 -6.51 -5.01
C PRO A 313 7.07 -5.19 -5.24
N ILE A 314 6.46 -4.67 -4.19
CA ILE A 314 5.73 -3.41 -4.22
C ILE A 314 6.60 -2.23 -3.82
N MET A 315 6.38 -1.11 -4.50
CA MET A 315 6.90 0.20 -4.10
C MET A 315 6.03 0.75 -2.95
N TRP A 316 6.06 0.09 -1.80
CA TRP A 316 5.24 0.48 -0.65
C TRP A 316 6.09 1.04 0.48
N LYS A 317 6.04 2.36 0.64
CA LYS A 317 6.83 3.11 1.65
C LYS A 317 6.40 2.84 3.10
N GLY A 318 5.36 2.05 3.34
CA GLY A 318 4.72 1.92 4.66
C GLY A 318 4.86 0.56 5.35
N ASN A 319 5.45 -0.47 4.73
CA ASN A 319 5.49 -1.80 5.33
C ASN A 319 6.88 -2.07 5.90
N GLN A 320 6.99 -1.99 7.23
CA GLN A 320 8.22 -2.31 7.97
C GLN A 320 8.30 -3.80 8.33
N LYS A 321 7.26 -4.61 8.01
CA LYS A 321 7.29 -6.05 8.28
C LYS A 321 8.23 -6.73 7.30
N LYS A 322 9.40 -7.14 7.80
CA LYS A 322 10.32 -7.98 7.04
C LYS A 322 9.76 -9.41 6.93
N GLN A 323 9.79 -10.00 5.74
CA GLN A 323 9.36 -11.39 5.52
C GLN A 323 10.54 -12.33 5.71
N LYS A 324 10.33 -13.62 6.04
CA LYS A 324 11.46 -14.57 6.05
C LYS A 324 11.94 -14.80 4.62
N LEU A 325 13.26 -14.92 4.41
CA LEU A 325 13.86 -15.18 3.09
C LEU A 325 13.36 -16.50 2.50
N ALA A 326 13.07 -17.49 3.35
CA ALA A 326 12.46 -18.75 2.92
C ALA A 326 10.99 -18.60 2.47
N ASP A 327 10.32 -17.51 2.86
CA ASP A 327 8.98 -17.15 2.40
C ASP A 327 9.03 -16.29 1.12
N VAL A 328 10.23 -15.82 0.71
CA VAL A 328 10.42 -15.10 -0.55
C VAL A 328 10.38 -16.11 -1.68
N VAL A 329 9.44 -15.91 -2.62
CA VAL A 329 9.37 -16.77 -3.80
C VAL A 329 10.52 -16.40 -4.73
N ASP A 330 11.18 -17.41 -5.32
CA ASP A 330 12.15 -17.18 -6.40
C ASP A 330 11.45 -16.41 -7.52
N ASP A 331 11.75 -15.12 -7.60
CA ASP A 331 11.11 -14.23 -8.54
C ASP A 331 11.81 -14.37 -9.89
N GLU A 332 11.20 -15.15 -10.79
CA GLU A 332 11.47 -15.13 -12.24
C GLU A 332 10.98 -13.81 -12.89
N MET A 333 11.09 -12.70 -12.16
CA MET A 333 10.72 -11.36 -12.61
C MET A 333 12.00 -10.64 -13.03
N VAL A 334 11.89 -9.83 -14.06
CA VAL A 334 13.01 -9.03 -14.54
C VAL A 334 12.71 -7.54 -14.49
N PHE A 335 13.71 -6.75 -14.14
CA PHE A 335 13.63 -5.30 -14.17
C PHE A 335 14.48 -4.77 -15.32
N VAL A 336 13.86 -4.03 -16.24
CA VAL A 336 14.55 -3.33 -17.33
C VAL A 336 14.88 -1.93 -16.84
N GLY A 337 16.16 -1.70 -16.52
CA GLY A 337 16.64 -0.45 -15.93
C GLY A 337 17.06 0.59 -16.95
N ASP A 338 16.83 1.85 -16.58
CA ASP A 338 17.25 3.05 -17.31
C ASP A 338 18.44 3.69 -16.60
N ARG A 339 19.66 3.57 -17.16
CA ARG A 339 20.75 4.43 -16.71
C ARG A 339 20.97 5.66 -17.58
N ASN A 340 20.38 5.76 -18.80
CA ASN A 340 20.67 6.83 -19.79
C ASN A 340 19.74 6.79 -21.06
N ILE A 341 18.43 6.57 -20.94
CA ILE A 341 17.47 6.43 -22.06
C ILE A 341 16.90 7.80 -22.47
N VAL A 342 17.75 8.82 -22.63
CA VAL A 342 17.28 10.16 -23.01
C VAL A 342 17.10 10.31 -24.54
N GLU A 343 17.57 9.35 -25.34
CA GLU A 343 17.73 9.53 -26.80
C GLU A 343 17.19 8.39 -27.70
N TRP A 344 16.02 7.80 -27.40
CA TRP A 344 15.42 6.82 -28.33
C TRP A 344 14.45 7.57 -29.24
N LYS A 345 14.66 7.44 -30.55
CA LYS A 345 13.86 8.17 -31.56
C LYS A 345 12.50 7.51 -31.80
N ASN A 346 12.40 6.19 -31.61
CA ASN A 346 11.23 5.41 -31.98
C ASN A 346 10.53 4.74 -30.81
N VAL A 347 11.20 4.62 -29.67
CA VAL A 347 10.58 4.12 -28.46
C VAL A 347 10.35 5.35 -27.60
N HIS A 348 9.09 5.70 -27.39
CA HIS A 348 8.77 6.69 -26.39
C HIS A 348 9.40 6.24 -25.06
N ASN A 349 10.43 6.97 -24.60
CA ASN A 349 11.41 6.63 -23.54
C ASN A 349 10.81 6.07 -22.22
N LYS A 350 9.49 6.09 -22.05
CA LYS A 350 8.77 5.66 -20.85
C LYS A 350 8.11 4.28 -20.97
N GLY A 351 8.17 3.63 -22.13
CA GLY A 351 7.45 2.38 -22.36
C GLY A 351 8.18 1.11 -21.94
N VAL A 352 9.51 1.09 -22.03
CA VAL A 352 10.28 -0.16 -21.90
C VAL A 352 10.85 -0.39 -20.51
N THR A 353 10.95 0.65 -19.69
CA THR A 353 11.65 0.62 -18.41
C THR A 353 10.70 0.25 -17.29
N GLY A 354 11.07 -0.75 -16.48
CA GLY A 354 10.25 -1.19 -15.36
C GLY A 354 10.27 -2.70 -15.17
N TYR A 355 9.31 -3.18 -14.39
CA TYR A 355 9.21 -4.59 -14.03
C TYR A 355 8.43 -5.36 -15.09
N TYR A 356 8.91 -6.57 -15.40
CA TYR A 356 8.27 -7.53 -16.27
C TYR A 356 8.13 -8.87 -15.56
N ASP A 357 6.89 -9.38 -15.52
CA ASP A 357 6.57 -10.65 -14.89
C ASP A 357 6.62 -11.79 -15.92
N LEU A 358 7.35 -12.89 -15.64
CA LEU A 358 7.33 -14.09 -16.49
C LEU A 358 5.93 -14.74 -16.45
N VAL A 359 5.21 -14.78 -17.57
CA VAL A 359 3.86 -15.37 -17.69
C VAL A 359 3.85 -16.74 -18.38
N GLN A 360 4.91 -17.10 -19.11
CA GLN A 360 5.07 -18.40 -19.77
C GLN A 360 6.55 -18.78 -19.77
N GLY A 361 6.90 -20.07 -19.63
CA GLY A 361 8.29 -20.52 -19.76
C GLY A 361 8.81 -21.59 -18.79
N ARG A 362 7.96 -22.25 -17.98
CA ARG A 362 8.38 -23.18 -16.91
C ARG A 362 8.97 -24.52 -17.35
N CYS A 363 9.08 -24.81 -18.65
CA CYS A 363 9.74 -26.04 -19.06
C CYS A 363 11.26 -25.83 -18.94
N MET A 364 11.88 -26.36 -17.86
CA MET A 364 13.31 -26.19 -17.57
C MET A 364 14.22 -26.59 -18.75
N GLU A 365 13.71 -27.39 -19.68
CA GLU A 365 14.46 -27.91 -20.83
C GLU A 365 14.53 -26.93 -22.01
N SER A 366 13.70 -25.88 -22.06
CA SER A 366 13.76 -24.91 -23.15
C SER A 366 13.40 -23.48 -22.75
N THR A 367 14.39 -22.58 -22.82
CA THR A 367 14.21 -21.13 -22.70
C THR A 367 13.52 -20.51 -23.93
N SER A 368 13.12 -21.30 -24.93
CA SER A 368 12.43 -20.81 -26.15
C SER A 368 11.07 -20.20 -25.88
N ASP A 369 10.41 -20.62 -24.80
CA ASP A 369 8.98 -20.32 -24.56
C ASP A 369 8.78 -19.29 -23.45
N MET A 370 9.86 -18.62 -23.03
CA MET A 370 9.80 -17.58 -22.01
C MET A 370 9.12 -16.31 -22.56
N LEU A 371 8.08 -15.88 -21.86
CA LEU A 371 7.34 -14.65 -22.12
C LEU A 371 7.25 -13.86 -20.83
N TYR A 372 7.75 -12.62 -20.85
CA TYR A 372 7.58 -11.66 -19.77
C TYR A 372 6.65 -10.54 -20.23
N VAL A 373 5.82 -10.01 -19.31
CA VAL A 373 4.87 -8.92 -19.59
C VAL A 373 5.18 -7.75 -18.66
N ALA A 374 5.29 -6.55 -19.22
CA ALA A 374 5.49 -5.33 -18.45
C ALA A 374 4.29 -5.06 -17.54
N ARG A 375 4.56 -4.62 -16.32
CA ARG A 375 3.50 -4.24 -15.36
C ARG A 375 2.73 -2.98 -15.71
N HIS A 376 3.35 -2.10 -16.49
CA HIS A 376 2.75 -0.84 -16.88
C HIS A 376 2.52 -0.85 -18.38
N THR A 377 1.44 -0.20 -18.80
CA THR A 377 1.24 0.12 -20.21
C THR A 377 2.25 1.17 -20.64
N THR A 378 2.80 0.97 -21.83
CA THR A 378 3.74 1.88 -22.44
C THR A 378 3.04 3.19 -22.80
N ARG A 379 3.64 4.32 -22.43
CA ARG A 379 3.16 5.64 -22.89
C ARG A 379 3.87 6.04 -24.17
N PRO A 380 3.18 6.70 -25.12
CA PRO A 380 1.84 7.29 -25.06
C PRO A 380 0.70 6.37 -25.53
N GLU A 381 1.00 5.22 -26.12
CA GLU A 381 0.01 4.41 -26.85
C GLU A 381 -0.81 3.46 -25.97
N PHE A 382 -0.55 3.43 -24.66
CA PHE A 382 -1.16 2.51 -23.69
C PHE A 382 -1.07 1.03 -24.09
N GLN A 383 0.00 0.66 -24.82
CA GLN A 383 0.20 -0.71 -25.28
C GLN A 383 0.95 -1.52 -24.21
N ASN A 384 0.59 -2.80 -24.06
CA ASN A 384 1.36 -3.76 -23.29
C ASN A 384 2.76 -3.93 -23.89
N SER A 385 3.79 -4.07 -23.06
CA SER A 385 5.12 -4.46 -23.50
C SER A 385 5.44 -5.89 -23.10
N PHE A 386 6.12 -6.60 -23.97
CA PHE A 386 6.50 -7.99 -23.78
C PHE A 386 7.99 -8.16 -23.96
N ILE A 387 8.60 -9.04 -23.17
CA ILE A 387 9.93 -9.60 -23.46
C ILE A 387 9.77 -11.07 -23.82
N TYR A 388 10.21 -11.46 -25.01
CA TYR A 388 10.05 -12.83 -25.49
C TYR A 388 11.19 -13.23 -26.41
N ARG A 389 11.29 -14.53 -26.71
CA ARG A 389 12.33 -15.04 -27.60
C ARG A 389 11.84 -15.13 -29.05
N VAL A 390 12.66 -14.70 -30.00
CA VAL A 390 12.47 -14.91 -31.45
C VAL A 390 13.72 -15.56 -32.02
N GLY A 391 13.64 -16.86 -32.27
CA GLY A 391 14.82 -17.66 -32.62
C GLY A 391 15.83 -17.66 -31.48
N GLN A 392 17.03 -17.16 -31.73
CA GLN A 392 18.14 -17.10 -30.76
C GLN A 392 18.30 -15.74 -30.09
N ARG A 393 17.32 -14.83 -30.23
CA ARG A 393 17.38 -13.47 -29.68
C ARG A 393 16.23 -13.23 -28.70
N TRP A 394 16.51 -12.44 -27.66
CA TRP A 394 15.48 -11.80 -26.86
C TRP A 394 14.97 -10.55 -27.55
N VAL A 395 13.71 -10.24 -27.35
CA VAL A 395 13.02 -9.17 -28.05
C VAL A 395 12.13 -8.44 -27.06
N VAL A 396 12.11 -7.10 -27.13
CA VAL A 396 11.12 -6.27 -26.45
C VAL A 396 10.20 -5.64 -27.49
N GLY A 397 8.88 -5.75 -27.30
CA GLY A 397 7.92 -5.15 -28.23
C GLY A 397 6.48 -5.18 -27.75
N PRO A 398 5.55 -4.59 -28.53
CA PRO A 398 4.15 -4.41 -28.15
C PRO A 398 3.26 -5.63 -28.41
N GLN A 399 3.76 -6.61 -29.16
CA GLN A 399 3.00 -7.81 -29.53
C GLN A 399 3.88 -9.04 -29.39
N ARG A 400 3.27 -10.13 -28.90
CA ARG A 400 3.86 -11.46 -28.90
C ARG A 400 4.04 -11.96 -30.34
N ALA A 401 5.20 -12.54 -30.64
CA ALA A 401 5.50 -13.12 -31.96
C ALA A 401 5.34 -12.13 -33.13
N ALA A 402 5.51 -10.83 -32.86
CA ALA A 402 5.48 -9.82 -33.90
C ALA A 402 6.57 -10.13 -34.93
N LYS A 403 6.29 -9.90 -36.23
CA LYS A 403 7.34 -9.96 -37.26
C LYS A 403 8.51 -9.06 -36.81
N LYS A 404 9.76 -9.45 -37.10
CA LYS A 404 11.00 -8.76 -36.65
C LYS A 404 10.97 -7.21 -36.72
N ASN A 405 10.14 -6.65 -37.58
CA ASN A 405 10.02 -5.22 -37.84
C ASN A 405 9.07 -4.48 -36.88
N LEU A 406 8.34 -5.18 -36.02
CA LEU A 406 7.40 -4.58 -35.04
C LEU A 406 7.98 -4.55 -33.62
N CYS A 407 9.22 -4.97 -33.46
CA CYS A 407 9.90 -5.01 -32.17
C CYS A 407 10.70 -3.74 -31.94
N TRP A 408 10.72 -3.27 -30.69
CA TRP A 408 11.47 -2.08 -30.29
C TRP A 408 12.95 -2.38 -30.09
N LEU A 409 13.23 -3.51 -29.43
CA LEU A 409 14.57 -3.96 -29.11
C LEU A 409 14.73 -5.43 -29.45
N TYR A 410 15.96 -5.80 -29.79
CA TYR A 410 16.39 -7.18 -29.81
C TYR A 410 17.78 -7.30 -29.20
N SER A 411 18.07 -8.47 -28.66
CA SER A 411 19.37 -8.79 -28.11
C SER A 411 20.32 -9.36 -29.18
N GLU A 412 21.57 -9.63 -28.81
CA GLU A 412 22.52 -10.34 -29.68
C GLU A 412 22.11 -11.82 -29.86
N GLU A 413 22.66 -12.50 -30.87
CA GLU A 413 22.33 -13.91 -31.12
C GLU A 413 23.03 -14.82 -30.10
N ASN A 414 22.34 -15.92 -29.74
CA ASN A 414 22.85 -17.02 -28.92
C ASN A 414 22.87 -16.77 -27.40
N GLU A 415 22.14 -15.78 -26.91
CA GLU A 415 22.05 -15.56 -25.47
C GLU A 415 21.10 -16.58 -24.81
N THR A 416 21.52 -17.07 -23.65
CA THR A 416 20.85 -18.15 -22.92
C THR A 416 19.70 -17.65 -22.05
N HIS A 417 19.83 -16.44 -21.50
CA HIS A 417 18.85 -15.85 -20.58
C HIS A 417 18.73 -14.33 -20.72
N VAL A 418 17.53 -13.79 -20.51
CA VAL A 418 17.23 -12.35 -20.65
C VAL A 418 17.98 -11.47 -19.65
N THR A 419 18.43 -12.05 -18.54
CA THR A 419 19.15 -11.36 -17.46
C THR A 419 20.67 -11.51 -17.54
N ASP A 420 21.20 -12.00 -18.66
CA ASP A 420 22.65 -12.11 -18.84
C ASP A 420 23.26 -10.68 -18.75
N PRO A 421 24.20 -10.42 -17.83
CA PRO A 421 24.81 -9.09 -17.70
C PRO A 421 25.61 -8.67 -18.94
N GLN A 422 25.96 -9.60 -19.81
CA GLN A 422 26.63 -9.33 -21.09
C GLN A 422 25.65 -9.00 -22.22
N LEU A 423 24.35 -9.15 -21.97
CA LEU A 423 23.30 -8.98 -22.96
C LEU A 423 23.29 -7.55 -23.51
N LYS A 424 23.50 -7.42 -24.82
CA LYS A 424 23.49 -6.11 -25.50
C LYS A 424 22.21 -5.95 -26.28
N TRP A 425 21.50 -4.88 -25.98
CA TRP A 425 20.26 -4.54 -26.66
C TRP A 425 20.52 -3.63 -27.87
N ILE A 426 19.80 -3.88 -28.95
CA ILE A 426 19.90 -3.15 -30.21
C ILE A 426 18.51 -2.62 -30.56
N GLU A 427 18.41 -1.30 -30.73
CA GLU A 427 17.18 -0.61 -31.17
C GLU A 427 17.08 -0.64 -32.69
N ASN A 428 15.88 -0.93 -33.18
CA ASN A 428 15.55 -0.85 -34.59
C ASN A 428 15.07 0.57 -34.94
N ILE A 429 15.94 1.41 -35.50
CA ILE A 429 15.59 2.80 -35.85
C ILE A 429 14.83 2.84 -37.18
N ASN A 430 15.19 1.99 -38.14
CA ASN A 430 14.43 1.73 -39.35
C ASN A 430 14.89 0.40 -39.95
N ALA A 431 14.31 -0.01 -41.09
CA ALA A 431 14.67 -1.28 -41.73
C ALA A 431 16.17 -1.46 -42.01
N THR A 432 16.94 -0.36 -42.08
CA THR A 432 18.36 -0.34 -42.44
C THR A 432 19.30 0.14 -41.32
N GLU A 433 18.80 0.85 -40.31
CA GLU A 433 19.60 1.51 -39.27
C GLU A 433 19.36 0.87 -37.90
N ARG A 434 20.47 0.52 -37.24
CA ARG A 434 20.48 -0.16 -35.95
C ARG A 434 21.37 0.62 -34.98
N LYS A 435 20.84 0.98 -33.81
CA LYS A 435 21.61 1.64 -32.74
C LYS A 435 21.80 0.66 -31.59
N GLN A 436 23.06 0.38 -31.26
CA GLN A 436 23.40 -0.49 -30.14
C GLN A 436 23.35 0.32 -28.83
N HIS A 437 22.68 -0.22 -27.82
CA HIS A 437 22.52 0.39 -26.51
C HIS A 437 23.27 -0.42 -25.46
N LYS A 438 24.40 0.11 -24.98
CA LYS A 438 25.23 -0.52 -23.94
C LYS A 438 24.67 -0.33 -22.51
N ASN A 439 23.64 0.49 -22.37
CA ASN A 439 23.15 0.94 -21.07
C ASN A 439 21.82 0.29 -20.64
N ILE A 440 21.18 -0.48 -21.52
CA ILE A 440 19.98 -1.24 -21.14
C ILE A 440 20.45 -2.47 -20.38
N ARG A 441 19.99 -2.59 -19.15
CA ARG A 441 20.32 -3.73 -18.29
C ARG A 441 19.03 -4.36 -17.82
N VAL A 442 18.94 -5.67 -17.96
CA VAL A 442 17.83 -6.47 -17.47
C VAL A 442 18.34 -7.29 -16.30
N TYR A 443 17.75 -7.06 -15.14
CA TYR A 443 18.20 -7.66 -13.90
C TYR A 443 17.18 -8.68 -13.40
N PRO A 444 17.60 -9.81 -12.83
CA PRO A 444 16.70 -10.64 -12.05
C PRO A 444 16.33 -9.87 -10.78
N CYS A 445 15.07 -9.92 -10.38
CA CYS A 445 14.67 -9.32 -9.11
C CYS A 445 14.91 -10.29 -7.95
N GLY A 446 15.31 -9.75 -6.79
CA GLY A 446 15.66 -10.54 -5.59
C GLY A 446 17.16 -10.74 -5.37
N VAL A 447 18.02 -10.46 -6.36
CA VAL A 447 19.48 -10.38 -6.12
C VAL A 447 19.78 -9.03 -5.47
N LYS A 448 20.37 -9.06 -4.26
CA LYS A 448 20.81 -7.84 -3.56
C LYS A 448 21.63 -6.98 -4.52
N GLN A 449 21.11 -5.80 -4.83
CA GLN A 449 21.84 -4.81 -5.59
C GLN A 449 22.93 -4.23 -4.68
N THR A 450 24.18 -4.69 -4.84
CA THR A 450 25.32 -3.83 -4.56
C THR A 450 25.41 -2.85 -5.73
N LEU A 451 24.76 -1.69 -5.56
CA LEU A 451 24.81 -0.57 -6.50
C LEU A 451 26.18 0.11 -6.48
#